data_AF-A0A7Y2NE57-F1
#
_entry.id   AF-A0A7Y2NE57-F1
#
_cell.length_a   1.000
_cell.length_b   1.000
_cell.length_c   1.000
_cell.angle_alpha   90.00
_cell.angle_beta   90.00
_cell.angle_gamma   90.00
#
_symmetry.space_group_name_H-M   'P 1'
#
loop_
_entity.id
_entity.type
_entity.pdbx_description
1 polymer ?
#
loop_
_entity_poly.entity_id
_entity_poly.type
_entity_poly.pdbx_seq_one_letter_code
_entity_poly.pdbx_strand_id
1 'polypeptide(L)'
;FGQYKGHGEPHESEPIMTWPLMILGAFSVGIGWVNMPGIYTGFTDWLGTRTLYINEHHPEGANWFEATEWEVALPGLAAAFIGIGIGWLLFSKDAETQAARDTFRIPGLYPLLEHKYYIDDFYLWIVGLIKGPIARGIDWINSYVIDATVNAVGLSMAALGKFVYGGLDQRGIDLAVNAMAGAAGGSGGLLRRLQTGRVQQYAGAFILGAVALVIGFALFR
;
A
#
# COMPACT_ATOMS: atom_id res chain seq x y z
N PHE A 1 14.41 -0.88 -47.82
CA PHE A 1 14.92 -1.21 -46.48
C PHE A 1 15.84 -0.08 -46.05
N GLY A 2 15.51 0.64 -44.97
CA GLY A 2 16.33 1.73 -44.44
C GLY A 2 17.54 1.19 -43.69
N GLN A 3 18.59 2.00 -43.56
CA GLN A 3 19.73 1.66 -42.71
C GLN A 3 19.28 1.60 -41.24
N TYR A 4 19.80 0.66 -40.47
CA TYR A 4 19.49 0.52 -39.05
C TYR A 4 19.97 1.76 -38.27
N LYS A 5 19.07 2.45 -37.56
CA LYS A 5 19.34 3.70 -36.81
C LYS A 5 19.25 3.55 -35.29
N GLY A 6 19.16 2.33 -34.77
CA GLY A 6 19.07 2.08 -33.32
C GLY A 6 20.43 2.01 -32.63
N HIS A 7 20.44 2.10 -31.30
CA HIS A 7 21.66 2.06 -30.48
C HIS A 7 22.03 0.67 -29.94
N GLY A 8 21.29 -0.40 -30.29
CA GLY A 8 21.59 -1.79 -29.91
C GLY A 8 21.64 -2.70 -31.13
N GLU A 9 22.22 -3.89 -31.06
CA GLU A 9 22.12 -4.85 -32.16
C GLU A 9 20.75 -5.55 -32.10
N PRO A 10 19.97 -5.59 -33.20
CA PRO A 10 18.74 -6.39 -33.23
C PRO A 10 19.07 -7.85 -32.94
N HIS A 11 18.51 -8.39 -31.87
CA HIS A 11 18.60 -9.80 -31.55
C HIS A 11 17.20 -10.41 -31.49
N GLU A 12 17.12 -11.71 -31.68
CA GLU A 12 15.86 -12.42 -31.50
C GLU A 12 15.40 -12.38 -30.04
N SER A 13 14.07 -12.40 -29.86
CA SER A 13 13.46 -12.47 -28.53
C SER A 13 13.79 -13.81 -27.87
N GLU A 14 14.01 -13.77 -26.55
CA GLU A 14 14.23 -14.99 -25.76
C GLU A 14 13.04 -15.98 -25.91
N PRO A 15 13.28 -17.30 -25.79
CA PRO A 15 12.24 -18.31 -25.97
C PRO A 15 11.00 -18.10 -25.10
N ILE A 16 11.14 -17.47 -23.93
CA ILE A 16 10.03 -17.16 -23.02
C ILE A 16 9.01 -16.19 -23.61
N MET A 17 9.41 -15.34 -24.57
CA MET A 17 8.50 -14.48 -25.34
C MET A 17 8.12 -15.07 -26.70
N THR A 18 9.06 -15.75 -27.36
CA THR A 18 8.85 -16.29 -28.71
C THR A 18 7.80 -17.41 -28.71
N TRP A 19 7.81 -18.32 -27.72
CA TRP A 19 6.82 -19.40 -27.63
C TRP A 19 5.37 -18.89 -27.47
N PRO A 20 5.05 -17.99 -26.52
CA PRO A 20 3.71 -17.39 -26.44
C PRO A 20 3.27 -16.72 -27.75
N LEU A 21 4.15 -15.94 -28.40
CA LEU A 21 3.80 -15.25 -29.65
C LEU A 21 3.51 -16.23 -30.80
N MET A 22 4.28 -17.30 -30.92
CA MET A 22 4.04 -18.33 -31.95
C MET A 22 2.71 -19.07 -31.71
N ILE A 23 2.41 -19.40 -30.45
CA ILE A 23 1.14 -20.06 -30.09
C ILE A 23 -0.04 -19.14 -30.40
N LEU A 24 0.05 -17.85 -30.00
CA LEU A 24 -0.98 -16.85 -30.32
C LEU A 24 -1.13 -16.65 -31.84
N GLY A 25 -0.04 -16.65 -32.59
CA GLY A 25 -0.06 -16.57 -34.05
C GLY A 25 -0.77 -17.77 -34.69
N ALA A 26 -0.45 -18.99 -34.24
CA ALA A 26 -1.11 -20.21 -34.70
C ALA A 26 -2.62 -20.17 -34.42
N PHE A 27 -3.04 -19.73 -33.22
CA PHE A 27 -4.45 -19.56 -32.90
C PHE A 27 -5.12 -18.45 -33.70
N SER A 28 -4.43 -17.34 -33.99
CA SER A 28 -4.98 -16.24 -34.80
C SER A 28 -5.31 -16.68 -36.23
N VAL A 29 -4.52 -17.59 -36.80
CA VAL A 29 -4.80 -18.20 -38.12
C VAL A 29 -5.84 -19.31 -38.02
N GLY A 30 -5.81 -20.12 -36.97
CA GLY A 30 -6.61 -21.35 -36.86
C GLY A 30 -8.03 -21.17 -36.30
N ILE A 31 -8.24 -20.31 -35.30
CA ILE A 31 -9.52 -20.21 -34.58
C ILE A 31 -10.66 -19.76 -35.50
N GLY A 32 -10.38 -18.92 -36.51
CA GLY A 32 -11.39 -18.49 -37.49
C GLY A 32 -12.04 -19.65 -38.26
N TRP A 33 -11.35 -20.78 -38.42
CA TRP A 33 -11.88 -21.97 -39.11
C TRP A 33 -12.82 -22.81 -38.24
N VAL A 34 -12.76 -22.67 -36.91
CA VAL A 34 -13.55 -23.48 -35.96
C VAL A 34 -15.03 -23.05 -35.93
N ASN A 35 -15.36 -21.88 -36.48
CA ASN A 35 -16.72 -21.35 -36.48
C ASN A 35 -17.00 -20.59 -37.78
N MET A 36 -16.73 -21.26 -38.90
CA MET A 36 -16.88 -20.69 -40.23
C MET A 36 -18.37 -20.63 -40.63
N PRO A 37 -18.95 -19.42 -40.77
CA PRO A 37 -20.34 -19.26 -41.21
C PRO A 37 -20.57 -20.00 -42.54
N GLY A 38 -21.70 -20.68 -42.73
CA GLY A 38 -22.00 -21.45 -43.96
C GLY A 38 -21.30 -22.81 -44.11
N ILE A 39 -20.31 -23.16 -43.26
CA ILE A 39 -19.68 -24.49 -43.24
C ILE A 39 -19.91 -25.19 -41.90
N TYR A 40 -19.63 -24.52 -40.79
CA TYR A 40 -19.79 -25.07 -39.45
C TYR A 40 -20.02 -23.95 -38.42
N THR A 41 -21.22 -23.93 -37.82
CA THR A 41 -21.65 -22.94 -36.81
C THR A 41 -21.79 -23.51 -35.40
N GLY A 42 -21.41 -24.79 -35.20
CA GLY A 42 -21.69 -25.53 -33.96
C GLY A 42 -21.11 -24.89 -32.68
N PHE A 43 -20.04 -24.09 -32.80
CA PHE A 43 -19.51 -23.31 -31.68
C PHE A 43 -20.42 -22.14 -31.29
N THR A 44 -20.96 -21.41 -32.27
CA THR A 44 -21.96 -20.34 -32.03
C THR A 44 -23.22 -20.92 -31.42
N ASP A 45 -23.70 -22.04 -31.97
CA ASP A 45 -24.92 -22.71 -31.50
C ASP A 45 -24.75 -23.25 -30.07
N TRP A 46 -23.57 -23.76 -29.73
CA TRP A 46 -23.23 -24.20 -28.37
C TRP A 46 -23.18 -23.05 -27.36
N LEU A 47 -22.65 -21.88 -27.75
CA LEU A 47 -22.63 -20.68 -26.90
C LEU A 47 -23.98 -19.96 -26.85
N GLY A 48 -24.85 -20.20 -27.84
CA GLY A 48 -26.18 -19.63 -28.01
C GLY A 48 -27.20 -20.14 -26.99
N THR A 49 -26.92 -20.05 -25.69
CA THR A 49 -27.82 -20.47 -24.60
C THR A 49 -28.81 -19.37 -24.21
N ARG A 50 -29.28 -18.56 -25.17
CA ARG A 50 -30.23 -17.48 -24.88
C ARG A 50 -31.65 -18.04 -24.77
N THR A 51 -32.30 -17.73 -23.65
CA THR A 51 -33.68 -18.16 -23.36
C THR A 51 -34.73 -17.36 -24.13
N LEU A 52 -34.39 -16.18 -24.63
CA LEU A 52 -35.24 -15.30 -25.41
C LEU A 52 -34.67 -15.22 -26.83
N TYR A 53 -35.44 -15.71 -27.79
CA TYR A 53 -35.09 -15.65 -29.21
C TYR A 53 -35.23 -14.22 -29.69
N ILE A 54 -34.10 -13.54 -29.89
CA ILE A 54 -34.07 -12.27 -30.62
C ILE A 54 -34.03 -12.66 -32.10
N ASN A 55 -35.01 -12.22 -32.88
CA ASN A 55 -34.92 -12.25 -34.35
C ASN A 55 -33.83 -11.27 -34.78
N GLU A 56 -32.57 -11.67 -34.64
CA GLU A 56 -31.46 -10.95 -35.22
C GLU A 56 -31.64 -11.03 -36.74
N HIS A 57 -31.92 -9.89 -37.39
CA HIS A 57 -31.84 -9.76 -38.85
C HIS A 57 -30.36 -9.80 -39.23
N HIS A 58 -29.75 -10.97 -39.05
CA HIS A 58 -28.56 -11.32 -39.79
C HIS A 58 -29.05 -11.72 -41.19
N PRO A 59 -28.56 -11.10 -42.27
CA PRO A 59 -28.72 -11.71 -43.59
C PRO A 59 -28.27 -13.17 -43.46
N GLU A 60 -29.10 -14.07 -44.00
CA GLU A 60 -29.01 -15.51 -43.79
C GLU A 60 -27.58 -15.96 -44.01
N GLY A 61 -26.93 -16.38 -42.92
CA GLY A 61 -25.49 -16.25 -42.77
C GLY A 61 -24.69 -16.83 -43.92
N ALA A 62 -23.87 -15.99 -44.56
CA ALA A 62 -22.71 -16.36 -45.37
C ALA A 62 -22.85 -17.70 -46.12
N ASN A 63 -23.86 -17.81 -46.97
CA ASN A 63 -23.83 -18.85 -48.00
C ASN A 63 -22.67 -18.50 -48.92
N TRP A 64 -21.55 -19.22 -48.82
CA TRP A 64 -20.35 -19.07 -49.67
C TRP A 64 -20.62 -19.23 -51.18
N PHE A 65 -21.87 -19.50 -51.55
CA PHE A 65 -22.32 -19.69 -52.92
C PHE A 65 -23.36 -18.65 -53.37
N GLU A 66 -23.75 -17.73 -52.49
CA GLU A 66 -24.66 -16.63 -52.81
C GLU A 66 -23.88 -15.33 -53.06
N ALA A 67 -24.18 -14.68 -54.19
CA ALA A 67 -23.50 -13.47 -54.63
C ALA A 67 -23.68 -12.26 -53.68
N THR A 68 -24.77 -12.25 -52.91
CA THR A 68 -25.20 -11.13 -52.04
C THR A 68 -24.22 -10.82 -50.91
N GLU A 69 -23.48 -11.82 -50.41
CA GLU A 69 -22.55 -11.67 -49.29
C GLU A 69 -21.19 -11.09 -49.72
N TRP A 70 -20.81 -11.34 -50.99
CA TRP A 70 -19.62 -10.73 -51.57
C TRP A 70 -19.76 -9.21 -51.74
N GLU A 71 -20.99 -8.68 -51.80
CA GLU A 71 -21.25 -7.25 -51.93
C GLU A 71 -20.78 -6.44 -50.72
N VAL A 72 -20.74 -7.04 -49.53
CA VAL A 72 -20.26 -6.38 -48.30
C VAL A 72 -18.85 -6.85 -47.94
N ALA A 73 -18.56 -8.15 -48.15
CA ALA A 73 -17.24 -8.71 -47.86
C ALA A 73 -16.13 -8.13 -48.75
N LEU A 74 -16.37 -7.98 -50.06
CA LEU A 74 -15.35 -7.44 -50.98
C LEU A 74 -15.01 -5.98 -50.69
N PRO A 75 -15.96 -5.05 -50.49
CA PRO A 75 -15.62 -3.68 -50.11
C PRO A 75 -14.92 -3.60 -48.75
N GLY A 76 -15.32 -4.42 -47.76
CA GLY A 76 -14.64 -4.48 -46.47
C GLY A 76 -13.18 -4.94 -46.60
N LEU A 77 -12.94 -6.01 -47.37
CA LEU A 77 -11.60 -6.52 -47.65
C LEU A 77 -10.76 -5.51 -48.45
N ALA A 78 -11.37 -4.88 -49.46
CA ALA A 78 -10.72 -3.83 -50.24
C ALA A 78 -10.37 -2.62 -49.37
N ALA A 79 -11.27 -2.18 -48.49
CA ALA A 79 -11.01 -1.09 -47.54
C ALA A 79 -9.86 -1.42 -46.59
N ALA A 80 -9.78 -2.68 -46.11
CA ALA A 80 -8.66 -3.13 -45.28
C ALA A 80 -7.32 -3.07 -46.04
N PHE A 81 -7.26 -3.59 -47.26
CA PHE A 81 -6.05 -3.52 -48.09
C PHE A 81 -5.67 -2.09 -48.49
N ILE A 82 -6.66 -1.25 -48.80
CA ILE A 82 -6.44 0.19 -49.05
C ILE A 82 -5.86 0.86 -47.80
N GLY A 83 -6.41 0.56 -46.62
CA GLY A 83 -5.90 1.07 -45.35
C GLY A 83 -4.45 0.65 -45.08
N ILE A 84 -4.13 -0.63 -45.27
CA ILE A 84 -2.75 -1.15 -45.17
C ILE A 84 -1.84 -0.46 -46.19
N GLY A 85 -2.29 -0.30 -47.44
CA GLY A 85 -1.55 0.37 -48.50
C GLY A 85 -1.27 1.83 -48.18
N ILE A 86 -2.27 2.59 -47.70
CA ILE A 86 -2.11 3.98 -47.25
C ILE A 86 -1.13 4.04 -46.08
N GLY A 87 -1.28 3.17 -45.08
CA GLY A 87 -0.34 3.08 -43.96
C GLY A 87 1.08 2.80 -44.41
N TRP A 88 1.27 1.82 -45.29
CA TRP A 88 2.58 1.51 -45.85
C TRP A 88 3.17 2.68 -46.64
N LEU A 89 2.40 3.34 -47.50
CA LEU A 89 2.87 4.51 -48.27
C LEU A 89 3.26 5.68 -47.37
N LEU A 90 2.52 5.91 -46.28
CA LEU A 90 2.78 7.00 -45.33
C LEU A 90 3.96 6.70 -44.39
N PHE A 91 4.13 5.45 -43.94
CA PHE A 91 5.08 5.10 -42.87
C PHE A 91 6.33 4.32 -43.35
N SER A 92 6.38 3.84 -44.59
CA SER A 92 7.52 3.02 -45.09
C SER A 92 8.79 3.81 -45.41
N LYS A 93 8.69 5.13 -45.65
CA LYS A 93 9.83 5.99 -45.99
C LYS A 93 10.50 6.59 -44.75
N ASP A 94 11.80 6.86 -44.88
CA ASP A 94 12.73 7.26 -43.82
C ASP A 94 12.31 8.50 -43.00
N ALA A 95 12.94 8.69 -41.84
CA ALA A 95 12.62 9.70 -40.81
C ALA A 95 12.41 11.14 -41.31
N GLU A 96 13.05 11.57 -42.40
CA GLU A 96 12.80 12.90 -43.01
C GLU A 96 11.38 13.03 -43.56
N THR A 97 10.81 11.93 -44.03
CA THR A 97 9.39 11.85 -44.44
C THR A 97 8.46 11.91 -43.22
N GLN A 98 8.90 11.43 -42.05
CA GLN A 98 8.12 11.51 -40.80
C GLN A 98 8.05 12.96 -40.29
N ALA A 99 9.17 13.70 -40.28
CA ALA A 99 9.17 15.11 -39.90
C ALA A 99 8.27 15.97 -40.82
N ALA A 100 8.26 15.68 -42.12
CA ALA A 100 7.35 16.33 -43.06
C ALA A 100 5.88 15.93 -42.85
N ARG A 101 5.60 14.68 -42.47
CA ARG A 101 4.25 14.19 -42.13
C ARG A 101 3.70 14.78 -40.84
N ASP A 102 4.54 14.93 -39.82
CA ASP A 102 4.15 15.49 -38.52
C ASP A 102 3.85 16.99 -38.60
N THR A 103 4.20 17.63 -39.73
CA THR A 103 3.83 19.01 -40.04
C THR A 103 2.36 19.12 -40.51
N PHE A 104 1.78 18.04 -41.06
CA PHE A 104 0.38 18.04 -41.50
C PHE A 104 -0.56 17.89 -40.30
N ARG A 105 -0.95 19.01 -39.71
CA ARG A 105 -1.90 19.08 -38.59
C ARG A 105 -3.18 19.78 -39.04
N ILE A 106 -4.28 19.04 -39.14
CA ILE A 106 -5.59 19.63 -39.38
C ILE A 106 -6.02 20.32 -38.08
N PRO A 107 -6.23 21.64 -38.07
CA PRO A 107 -6.66 22.35 -36.87
C PRO A 107 -7.99 21.78 -36.38
N GLY A 108 -8.12 21.58 -35.07
CA GLY A 108 -9.29 20.96 -34.45
C GLY A 108 -9.25 19.43 -34.43
N LEU A 109 -9.16 18.76 -35.58
CA LEU A 109 -9.21 17.28 -35.63
C LEU A 109 -7.96 16.62 -35.06
N TYR A 110 -6.77 17.12 -35.39
CA TYR A 110 -5.52 16.55 -34.90
C TYR A 110 -5.41 16.67 -33.37
N PRO A 111 -5.61 17.88 -32.76
CA PRO A 111 -5.62 18.00 -31.30
C PRO A 111 -6.70 17.15 -30.63
N LEU A 112 -7.89 17.02 -31.24
CA LEU A 112 -8.97 16.18 -30.71
C LEU A 112 -8.53 14.71 -30.60
N LEU A 113 -7.96 14.14 -31.66
CA LEU A 113 -7.49 12.75 -31.67
C LEU A 113 -6.24 12.55 -30.79
N GLU A 114 -5.33 13.53 -30.80
CA GLU A 114 -4.11 13.56 -29.98
C GLU A 114 -4.44 13.54 -28.47
N HIS A 115 -5.47 14.27 -28.05
CA HIS A 115 -5.98 14.27 -26.68
C HIS A 115 -7.05 13.18 -26.44
N LYS A 116 -7.14 12.16 -27.30
CA LYS A 116 -8.11 11.05 -27.19
C LYS A 116 -9.55 11.52 -26.94
N TYR A 117 -9.98 12.51 -27.72
CA TYR A 117 -11.29 13.15 -27.62
C TYR A 117 -11.52 13.94 -26.31
N TYR A 118 -10.46 14.30 -25.57
CA TYR A 118 -10.50 14.97 -24.26
C TYR A 118 -11.27 14.20 -23.17
N ILE A 119 -11.60 12.93 -23.41
CA ILE A 119 -12.33 12.10 -22.45
C ILE A 119 -11.47 11.85 -21.22
N ASP A 120 -10.19 11.54 -21.42
CA ASP A 120 -9.22 11.34 -20.33
C ASP A 120 -9.05 12.64 -19.52
N ASP A 121 -8.88 13.79 -20.18
CA ASP A 121 -8.71 15.09 -19.52
C ASP A 121 -9.94 15.48 -18.68
N PHE A 122 -11.14 15.29 -19.23
CA PHE A 122 -12.40 15.53 -18.53
C PHE A 122 -12.54 14.61 -17.31
N TYR A 123 -12.25 13.32 -17.48
CA TYR A 123 -12.29 12.36 -16.37
C TYR A 123 -11.30 12.74 -15.26
N LEU A 124 -10.05 13.03 -15.61
CA LEU A 124 -9.01 13.43 -14.66
C LEU A 124 -9.35 14.76 -13.97
N TRP A 125 -9.99 15.69 -14.67
CA TRP A 125 -10.48 16.94 -14.09
C TRP A 125 -11.55 16.70 -13.02
N ILE A 126 -12.57 15.87 -13.30
CA ILE A 126 -13.60 15.51 -12.30
C ILE A 126 -12.96 14.80 -11.10
N VAL A 127 -12.11 13.81 -11.37
CA VAL A 127 -11.45 13.05 -10.31
C VAL A 127 -10.59 13.99 -9.47
N GLY A 128 -9.84 14.90 -10.08
CA GLY A 128 -9.03 15.90 -9.38
C GLY A 128 -9.86 16.84 -8.50
N LEU A 129 -11.01 17.29 -9.02
CA LEU A 129 -11.96 18.16 -8.31
C LEU A 129 -12.49 17.50 -7.03
N ILE A 130 -12.72 16.19 -7.04
CA ILE A 130 -13.27 15.44 -5.91
C ILE A 130 -12.16 14.95 -4.98
N LYS A 131 -11.14 14.27 -5.53
CA LYS A 131 -10.05 13.64 -4.77
C LYS A 131 -9.23 14.68 -4.00
N GLY A 132 -8.92 15.83 -4.61
CA GLY A 132 -8.03 16.84 -4.01
C GLY A 132 -8.57 17.41 -2.69
N PRO A 133 -9.80 17.95 -2.64
CA PRO A 133 -10.40 18.43 -1.39
C PRO A 133 -10.57 17.34 -0.34
N ILE A 134 -11.01 16.14 -0.73
CA ILE A 134 -11.19 15.02 0.21
C ILE A 134 -9.84 14.61 0.82
N ALA A 135 -8.80 14.47 0.00
CA ALA A 135 -7.46 14.13 0.48
C ALA A 135 -6.93 15.17 1.47
N ARG A 136 -7.11 16.47 1.19
CA ARG A 136 -6.74 17.54 2.13
C ARG A 136 -7.54 17.51 3.42
N GLY A 137 -8.82 17.17 3.35
CA GLY A 137 -9.67 16.99 4.54
C GLY A 137 -9.19 15.83 5.43
N ILE A 138 -8.87 14.69 4.82
CA ILE A 138 -8.34 13.52 5.52
C ILE A 138 -6.97 13.84 6.14
N ASP A 139 -6.09 14.49 5.40
CA ASP A 139 -4.77 14.90 5.87
C ASP A 139 -4.86 15.86 7.06
N TRP A 140 -5.77 16.85 7.00
CA TRP A 140 -6.02 17.75 8.11
C TRP A 140 -6.49 17.00 9.37
N ILE A 141 -7.41 16.03 9.23
CA ILE A 141 -7.85 15.20 10.37
C ILE A 141 -6.67 14.42 10.94
N ASN A 142 -5.85 13.80 10.09
CA ASN A 142 -4.70 13.03 10.53
C ASN A 142 -3.70 13.92 11.30
N SER A 143 -3.24 15.00 10.70
CA SER A 143 -2.16 15.83 11.27
C SER A 143 -2.60 16.74 12.42
N TYR A 144 -3.88 17.14 12.49
CA TYR A 144 -4.33 18.04 13.56
C TYR A 144 -5.16 17.35 14.62
N VAL A 145 -5.96 16.34 14.28
CA VAL A 145 -6.84 15.68 15.26
C VAL A 145 -6.18 14.44 15.81
N ILE A 146 -5.72 13.54 14.94
CA ILE A 146 -5.13 12.27 15.37
C ILE A 146 -3.79 12.54 16.06
N ASP A 147 -2.87 13.26 15.44
CA ASP A 147 -1.57 13.56 16.04
C ASP A 147 -1.70 14.34 17.35
N ALA A 148 -2.59 15.33 17.43
CA ALA A 148 -2.81 16.06 18.69
C ALA A 148 -3.31 15.13 19.80
N THR A 149 -4.22 14.21 19.48
CA THR A 149 -4.74 13.24 20.44
C THR A 149 -3.64 12.28 20.91
N VAL A 150 -2.88 11.72 19.97
CA VAL A 150 -1.76 10.80 20.28
C VAL A 150 -0.70 11.50 21.12
N ASN A 151 -0.34 12.74 20.77
CA ASN A 151 0.62 13.54 21.52
C ASN A 151 0.11 13.90 22.92
N ALA A 152 -1.18 14.22 23.07
CA ALA A 152 -1.78 14.49 24.38
C ALA A 152 -1.74 13.24 25.28
N VAL A 153 -2.07 12.07 24.74
CA VAL A 153 -1.95 10.79 25.45
C VAL A 153 -0.49 10.53 25.83
N GLY A 154 0.46 10.67 24.90
CA GLY A 154 1.88 10.49 25.19
C GLY A 154 2.41 11.44 26.28
N LEU A 155 2.04 12.73 26.20
CA LEU A 155 2.44 13.75 27.16
C LEU A 155 1.86 13.47 28.55
N SER A 156 0.57 13.09 28.64
CA SER A 156 -0.08 12.75 29.91
C SER A 156 0.56 11.52 30.56
N MET A 157 0.86 10.47 29.78
CA MET A 157 1.56 9.28 30.31
C MET A 157 2.98 9.61 30.79
N ALA A 158 3.72 10.44 30.05
CA ALA A 158 5.03 10.89 30.47
C ALA A 158 4.97 11.74 31.75
N ALA A 159 3.95 12.60 31.88
CA ALA A 159 3.73 13.40 33.09
C ALA A 159 3.36 12.52 34.29
N LEU A 160 2.48 11.53 34.10
CA LEU A 160 2.12 10.56 35.15
C LEU A 160 3.34 9.74 35.58
N GLY A 161 4.14 9.24 34.64
CA GLY A 161 5.37 8.51 34.94
C GLY A 161 6.35 9.35 35.76
N LYS A 162 6.55 10.63 35.39
CA LYS A 162 7.39 11.57 36.16
C LYS A 162 6.82 11.83 37.56
N PHE A 163 5.51 11.92 37.71
CA PHE A 163 4.87 12.09 39.02
C PHE A 163 5.04 10.87 39.91
N VAL A 164 4.81 9.66 39.38
CA VAL A 164 4.95 8.41 40.14
C VAL A 164 6.40 8.23 40.57
N TYR A 165 7.34 8.34 39.64
CA TYR A 165 8.76 8.11 39.93
C TYR A 165 9.37 9.23 40.80
N GLY A 166 9.23 10.49 40.39
CA GLY A 166 9.85 11.61 41.11
C GLY A 166 9.09 12.02 42.37
N GLY A 167 7.77 11.83 42.40
CA GLY A 167 6.91 12.21 43.52
C GLY A 167 6.73 11.07 44.52
N LEU A 168 6.08 9.98 44.11
CA LEU A 168 5.72 8.90 45.03
C LEU A 168 6.93 8.07 45.45
N ASP A 169 7.72 7.62 44.48
CA ASP A 169 8.85 6.72 44.74
C ASP A 169 10.00 7.47 45.43
N GLN A 170 10.65 8.41 44.74
CA GLN A 170 11.83 9.11 45.26
C GLN A 170 11.56 9.97 46.52
N ARG A 171 10.44 10.71 46.56
CA ARG A 171 10.16 11.64 47.68
C ARG A 171 9.27 11.04 48.76
N GLY A 172 8.44 10.06 48.42
CA GLY A 172 7.56 9.40 49.38
C GLY A 172 8.24 8.18 49.97
N ILE A 173 8.40 7.15 49.16
CA ILE A 173 8.85 5.82 49.60
C ILE A 173 10.32 5.87 50.00
N ASP A 174 11.21 6.29 49.10
CA ASP A 174 12.66 6.29 49.36
C ASP A 174 13.03 7.21 50.53
N LEU A 175 12.43 8.39 50.61
CA LEU A 175 12.67 9.30 51.74
C LEU A 175 12.24 8.67 53.07
N ALA A 176 11.06 8.05 53.11
CA ALA A 176 10.56 7.39 54.31
C ALA A 176 11.44 6.20 54.71
N VAL A 177 11.80 5.35 53.76
CA VAL A 177 12.67 4.18 53.98
C VAL A 177 14.05 4.61 54.45
N ASN A 178 14.66 5.61 53.82
CA ASN A 178 15.96 6.14 54.23
C ASN A 178 15.92 6.79 55.62
N ALA A 179 14.83 7.50 55.96
CA ALA A 179 14.65 8.07 57.29
C ALA A 179 14.52 6.97 58.36
N MET A 180 13.76 5.90 58.08
CA MET A 180 13.65 4.75 58.97
C MET A 180 14.99 4.04 59.15
N ALA A 181 15.72 3.81 58.05
CA ALA A 181 17.06 3.21 58.09
C ALA A 181 18.03 4.09 58.89
N GLY A 182 17.99 5.41 58.70
CA GLY A 182 18.78 6.37 59.46
C GLY A 182 18.45 6.35 60.97
N ALA A 183 17.17 6.31 61.33
CA ALA A 183 16.72 6.22 62.73
C ALA A 183 17.13 4.91 63.39
N ALA A 184 16.97 3.78 62.69
CA ALA A 184 17.41 2.47 63.17
C ALA A 184 18.93 2.42 63.33
N GLY A 185 19.68 2.93 62.35
CA GLY A 185 21.15 3.02 62.39
C GLY A 185 21.65 3.92 63.51
N GLY A 186 21.01 5.07 63.73
CA GLY A 186 21.31 5.96 64.85
C GLY A 186 21.05 5.31 66.22
N SER A 187 19.91 4.63 66.36
CA SER A 187 19.55 3.89 67.58
C SER A 187 20.54 2.75 67.85
N GLY A 188 20.89 1.96 66.83
CA GLY A 188 21.91 0.92 66.92
C GLY A 188 23.29 1.50 67.26
N GLY A 189 23.63 2.67 66.72
CA GLY A 189 24.86 3.40 67.04
C GLY A 189 24.94 3.83 68.51
N LEU A 190 23.82 4.28 69.11
CA LEU A 190 23.72 4.59 70.53
C LEU A 190 23.86 3.33 71.40
N LEU A 191 23.13 2.26 71.07
CA LEU A 191 23.24 0.96 71.76
C LEU A 191 24.67 0.40 71.70
N ARG A 192 25.36 0.55 70.56
CA ARG A 192 26.76 0.14 70.41
C ARG A 192 27.69 0.89 71.37
N ARG A 193 27.41 2.16 71.70
CA ARG A 193 28.22 2.91 72.68
C ARG A 193 28.07 2.40 74.11
N LEU A 194 26.97 1.71 74.44
CA LEU A 194 26.80 1.05 75.74
C LEU A 194 27.67 -0.21 75.88
N GLN A 195 28.08 -0.82 74.76
CA GLN A 195 29.07 -1.90 74.76
C GLN A 195 30.49 -1.34 74.69
N THR A 196 31.09 -1.11 75.86
CA THR A 196 32.44 -0.53 75.99
C THR A 196 33.56 -1.57 76.02
N GLY A 197 33.21 -2.86 76.15
CA GLY A 197 34.17 -3.96 76.29
C GLY A 197 34.83 -4.08 77.67
N ARG A 198 34.46 -3.25 78.66
CA ARG A 198 35.02 -3.29 80.02
C ARG A 198 34.18 -4.15 80.96
N VAL A 199 34.71 -5.30 81.38
CA VAL A 199 34.01 -6.31 82.21
C VAL A 199 33.42 -5.72 83.51
N GLN A 200 34.10 -4.74 84.11
CA GLN A 200 33.67 -4.06 85.34
C GLN A 200 32.37 -3.27 85.17
N GLN A 201 32.17 -2.64 83.99
CA GLN A 201 30.96 -1.88 83.70
C GLN A 201 29.75 -2.79 83.49
N TYR A 202 29.95 -3.98 82.91
CA TYR A 202 28.90 -4.99 82.80
C TYR A 202 28.50 -5.55 84.17
N ALA A 203 29.47 -5.85 85.05
CA ALA A 203 29.18 -6.33 86.41
C ALA A 203 28.36 -5.31 87.21
N GLY A 204 28.70 -4.03 87.14
CA GLY A 204 27.93 -2.95 87.76
C GLY A 204 26.52 -2.81 87.19
N ALA A 205 26.36 -2.91 85.87
CA ALA A 205 25.05 -2.88 85.21
C ALA A 205 24.15 -4.06 85.62
N PHE A 206 24.72 -5.26 85.78
CA PHE A 206 23.99 -6.45 86.26
C PHE A 206 23.45 -6.26 87.68
N ILE A 207 24.26 -5.74 88.60
CA ILE A 207 23.83 -5.49 89.98
C ILE A 207 22.72 -4.43 90.01
N LEU A 208 22.88 -3.33 89.29
CA LEU A 208 21.83 -2.30 89.15
C LEU A 208 20.53 -2.87 88.56
N GLY A 209 20.64 -3.69 87.51
CA GLY A 209 19.49 -4.37 86.90
C GLY A 209 18.77 -5.31 87.87
N ALA A 210 19.51 -6.10 88.65
CA ALA A 210 18.94 -6.99 89.67
C ALA A 210 18.22 -6.22 90.78
N VAL A 211 18.81 -5.12 91.27
CA VAL A 211 18.18 -4.25 92.27
C VAL A 211 16.91 -3.60 91.70
N ALA A 212 16.96 -3.09 90.47
CA ALA A 212 15.81 -2.49 89.81
C ALA A 212 14.67 -3.49 89.60
N LEU A 213 14.97 -4.74 89.22
CA LEU A 213 13.98 -5.82 89.12
C LEU A 213 13.35 -6.14 90.46
N VAL A 214 14.13 -6.22 91.54
CA VAL A 214 13.63 -6.47 92.90
C VAL A 214 12.70 -5.35 93.35
N ILE A 215 13.10 -4.10 93.15
CA ILE A 215 12.28 -2.92 93.49
C ILE A 215 11.02 -2.89 92.64
N GLY A 216 11.12 -3.09 91.33
CA GLY A 216 9.98 -3.14 90.42
C GLY A 216 9.00 -4.24 90.83
N PHE A 217 9.49 -5.44 91.10
CA PHE A 217 8.66 -6.55 91.56
C PHE A 217 8.04 -6.30 92.94
N ALA A 218 8.69 -5.53 93.81
CA ALA A 218 8.14 -5.11 95.10
C ALA A 218 7.10 -3.99 94.97
N LEU A 219 7.21 -3.11 93.97
CA LEU A 219 6.29 -2.01 93.70
C LEU A 219 5.05 -2.44 92.90
N PHE A 220 5.19 -3.44 92.03
CA PHE A 220 4.10 -3.99 91.21
C PHE A 220 3.53 -5.31 91.78
N ARG A 221 3.77 -5.58 93.07
CA ARG A 221 3.18 -6.69 93.82
C ARG A 221 1.85 -6.31 94.45
#